data_AF-A0A3R8TSC9-F1
#
_entry.id   AF-A0A3R8TSC9-F1
#
_cell.length_a   1.000
_cell.length_b   1.000
_cell.length_c   1.000
_cell.angle_alpha   90.00
_cell.angle_beta   90.00
_cell.angle_gamma   90.00
#
_symmetry.space_group_name_H-M   'P 1'
#
loop_
_entity.id
_entity.type
_entity.pdbx_description
1 polymer ?
#
loop_
_entity_poly.entity_id
_entity_poly.type
_entity_poly.pdbx_seq_one_letter_code
_entity_poly.pdbx_strand_id
1 'polypeptide(L)'
;MALTHRIPSSGKAGLFTLGGIALAAAIAAGVYWFGTPADQAPATAASASPASQASSPVPMASSASVPALATSAEAVRIASADLAQANQALAQDPVLKPITGPVTERPPYVSPMEWDMLKGVASQHATPGPELTRLVNSLRFNKQFETWEALPRTDANSAQRQALAKALMADLPERLRHQDMGIQDAQKAMAALLADIEPDEARRKALARDEGLRLLAAVPRNVTAP
;
A
#
# COMPACT_ATOMS: atom_id res chain seq x y z
N MET A 1 -60.70 12.22 16.60
CA MET A 1 -60.94 13.66 16.29
C MET A 1 -59.78 14.47 16.85
N ALA A 2 -59.33 15.44 16.05
CA ALA A 2 -58.28 16.44 16.30
C ALA A 2 -56.81 15.99 16.32
N LEU A 3 -55.85 16.77 15.82
CA LEU A 3 -55.74 17.57 14.60
C LEU A 3 -54.23 17.88 14.48
N THR A 4 -53.69 17.60 13.30
CA THR A 4 -52.47 18.10 12.66
C THR A 4 -51.79 19.32 13.28
N HIS A 5 -50.46 19.30 13.40
CA HIS A 5 -49.64 20.47 13.04
C HIS A 5 -48.31 20.06 12.41
N ARG A 6 -48.05 20.65 11.23
CA ARG A 6 -46.93 20.46 10.32
C ARG A 6 -46.15 21.79 10.25
N ILE A 7 -44.82 21.72 10.46
CA ILE A 7 -43.64 22.47 9.94
C ILE A 7 -43.80 23.99 9.60
N PRO A 8 -42.78 24.85 9.83
CA PRO A 8 -41.82 25.13 8.76
C PRO A 8 -40.34 25.28 9.18
N SER A 9 -39.50 25.28 8.14
CA SER A 9 -38.05 25.37 8.07
C SER A 9 -37.48 26.77 8.36
N SER A 10 -36.19 26.85 8.66
CA SER A 10 -35.34 27.98 8.25
C SER A 10 -33.88 27.54 8.17
N GLY A 11 -33.34 27.51 6.95
CA GLY A 11 -31.94 27.18 6.69
C GLY A 11 -31.00 28.36 6.88
N LYS A 12 -29.70 28.05 6.95
CA LYS A 12 -28.66 28.90 6.36
C LYS A 12 -27.69 28.02 5.57
N ALA A 13 -27.61 28.34 4.29
CA ALA A 13 -26.58 27.90 3.37
C ALA A 13 -25.20 28.33 3.89
N GLY A 14 -24.24 27.42 3.84
CA GLY A 14 -22.82 27.68 4.03
C GLY A 14 -22.08 26.99 2.89
N LEU A 15 -21.42 27.82 2.08
CA LEU A 15 -20.79 27.54 0.79
C LEU A 15 -20.06 26.20 0.67
N PHE A 16 -20.32 25.55 -0.47
CA PHE A 16 -19.39 24.63 -1.11
C PHE A 16 -18.13 25.40 -1.53
N THR A 17 -17.01 25.11 -0.88
CA THR A 17 -15.68 25.34 -1.47
C THR A 17 -15.16 24.01 -2.00
N LEU A 18 -15.13 23.93 -3.32
CA LEU A 18 -14.34 23.00 -4.11
C LEU A 18 -12.87 23.13 -3.70
N GLY A 19 -12.43 22.24 -2.82
CA GLY A 19 -11.02 22.01 -2.53
C GLY A 19 -10.61 20.69 -3.16
N GLY A 20 -10.36 20.71 -4.47
CA GLY A 20 -9.60 19.63 -5.12
C GLY A 20 -8.22 19.60 -4.49
N ILE A 21 -7.93 18.56 -3.71
CA ILE A 21 -6.58 18.26 -3.28
C ILE A 21 -6.17 17.01 -4.02
N ALA A 22 -5.21 17.25 -4.91
CA ALA A 22 -4.52 16.29 -5.73
C ALA A 22 -4.11 15.07 -4.90
N LEU A 23 -4.52 13.89 -5.35
CA LEU A 23 -3.97 12.63 -4.90
C LEU A 23 -2.54 12.55 -5.44
N ALA A 24 -1.60 13.15 -4.70
CA ALA A 24 -0.18 12.95 -4.91
C ALA A 24 0.14 11.51 -4.49
N ALA A 25 -0.02 10.58 -5.42
CA ALA A 25 0.52 9.23 -5.30
C ALA A 25 2.05 9.33 -5.39
N ALA A 26 2.67 9.64 -4.26
CA ALA A 26 4.09 9.42 -4.08
C ALA A 26 4.31 7.90 -4.12
N ILE A 27 4.96 7.44 -5.20
CA ILE A 27 5.72 6.20 -5.17
C ILE A 27 6.90 6.49 -4.23
N ALA A 28 6.64 6.36 -2.93
CA ALA A 28 7.66 6.10 -1.94
C ALA A 28 7.56 4.61 -1.63
N ALA A 29 8.70 3.95 -1.74
CA ALA A 29 8.93 2.56 -1.43
C ALA A 29 8.16 2.07 -0.19
N GLY A 30 7.88 0.76 -0.14
CA GLY A 30 7.37 0.05 1.04
C GLY A 30 8.30 0.14 2.27
N VAL A 31 8.41 1.34 2.84
CA VAL A 31 9.12 1.71 4.06
C VAL A 31 8.32 2.83 4.77
N TYR A 32 7.00 2.64 4.88
CA TYR A 32 6.17 3.51 5.72
C TYR A 32 5.38 2.75 6.77
N TRP A 33 5.95 1.64 7.25
CA TRP A 33 5.47 0.92 8.41
C TRP A 33 6.43 1.18 9.60
N PHE A 34 6.12 2.27 10.33
CA PHE A 34 6.58 2.68 11.67
C PHE A 34 7.89 3.50 11.84
N GLY A 35 7.73 4.83 12.03
CA GLY A 35 8.39 5.65 13.06
C GLY A 35 9.89 5.98 12.95
N THR A 36 10.24 7.15 12.42
CA THR A 36 11.53 7.80 12.71
C THR A 36 11.34 8.93 13.73
N PRO A 37 11.95 8.87 14.93
CA PRO A 37 12.11 10.08 15.73
C PRO A 37 13.04 11.03 14.96
N ALA A 38 12.52 12.24 14.73
CA ALA A 38 13.26 13.33 14.15
C ALA A 38 14.39 13.75 15.11
N ASP A 39 15.63 13.55 14.68
CA ASP A 39 16.76 14.37 15.11
C ASP A 39 17.67 14.59 13.88
N GLN A 40 17.29 15.57 13.06
CA GLN A 40 18.23 16.24 12.17
C GLN A 40 18.12 17.74 12.41
N ALA A 41 19.16 18.28 13.05
CA ALA A 41 19.49 19.69 13.10
C ALA A 41 21.02 19.80 13.02
N PRO A 42 21.57 20.89 12.48
CA PRO A 42 22.04 20.89 11.09
C PRO A 42 23.54 21.22 10.99
N ALA A 43 24.22 20.68 9.98
CA ALA A 43 25.52 21.20 9.59
C ALA A 43 25.32 22.58 8.93
N THR A 44 25.80 23.58 9.64
CA THR A 44 25.86 25.00 9.32
C THR A 44 26.39 25.31 7.92
N ALA A 45 25.74 26.30 7.31
CA ALA A 45 26.16 26.99 6.11
C ALA A 45 27.59 27.54 6.22
N ALA A 46 28.41 27.28 5.20
CA ALA A 46 29.60 28.05 4.91
C ALA A 46 29.41 28.78 3.59
N SER A 47 29.20 30.09 3.69
CA SER A 47 29.21 31.05 2.60
C SER A 47 30.61 31.13 1.99
N ALA A 48 30.70 31.10 0.66
CA ALA A 48 31.86 31.62 -0.06
C ALA A 48 31.40 32.36 -1.32
N SER A 49 31.64 33.67 -1.33
CA SER A 49 31.37 34.60 -2.43
C SER A 49 32.12 34.23 -3.73
N PRO A 50 31.59 34.54 -4.92
CA PRO A 50 32.40 34.61 -6.12
C PRO A 50 32.97 36.02 -6.31
N ALA A 51 34.29 36.14 -6.33
CA ALA A 51 34.99 37.28 -6.89
C ALA A 51 35.23 37.03 -8.39
N SER A 52 34.84 38.00 -9.22
CA SER A 52 35.06 38.04 -10.66
C SER A 52 36.56 38.11 -11.01
N GLN A 53 37.01 37.35 -12.01
CA GLN A 53 38.06 37.78 -12.95
C GLN A 53 38.04 36.96 -14.25
N ALA A 54 38.51 37.60 -15.32
CA ALA A 54 37.99 37.55 -16.68
C ALA A 54 38.87 36.77 -17.69
N SER A 55 38.38 36.75 -18.95
CA SER A 55 39.07 36.48 -20.24
C SER A 55 39.07 34.99 -20.66
N SER A 56 38.73 34.54 -21.88
CA SER A 56 38.33 35.10 -23.18
C SER A 56 37.71 33.97 -24.03
N PRO A 57 37.02 34.24 -25.16
CA PRO A 57 36.10 33.30 -25.81
C PRO A 57 36.78 32.39 -26.83
N VAL A 58 36.28 31.15 -26.97
CA VAL A 58 36.58 30.26 -28.12
C VAL A 58 35.23 29.66 -28.59
N PRO A 59 34.94 29.66 -29.91
CA PRO A 59 33.60 29.45 -30.43
C PRO A 59 33.20 27.98 -30.50
N MET A 60 31.90 27.75 -30.35
CA MET A 60 31.09 26.63 -30.83
C MET A 60 31.79 25.26 -30.92
N ALA A 61 31.71 24.50 -29.82
CA ALA A 61 31.22 23.14 -29.94
C ALA A 61 29.72 23.22 -29.60
N SER A 62 28.88 23.06 -30.63
CA SER A 62 27.48 22.71 -30.43
C SER A 62 27.44 21.54 -29.46
N SER A 63 27.09 21.81 -28.21
CA SER A 63 26.65 20.77 -27.30
C SER A 63 25.38 20.25 -27.94
N ALA A 64 25.51 19.14 -28.66
CA ALA A 64 24.38 18.39 -29.14
C ALA A 64 23.44 18.23 -27.96
N SER A 65 22.29 18.88 -28.08
CA SER A 65 21.23 18.91 -27.08
C SER A 65 20.96 17.47 -26.68
N VAL A 66 21.27 17.15 -25.43
CA VAL A 66 21.00 15.85 -24.83
C VAL A 66 19.49 15.63 -24.91
N PRO A 67 18.96 14.64 -25.66
CA PRO A 67 17.54 14.31 -25.60
C PRO A 67 17.28 13.19 -24.58
N ALA A 68 18.06 13.11 -23.50
CA ALA A 68 17.91 12.06 -22.49
C ALA A 68 16.82 12.37 -21.44
N LEU A 69 16.34 13.61 -21.34
CA LEU A 69 15.34 14.03 -20.35
C LEU A 69 13.88 13.86 -20.83
N ALA A 70 13.64 13.87 -22.14
CA ALA A 70 12.30 13.72 -22.71
C ALA A 70 11.80 12.26 -22.67
N THR A 71 12.71 11.31 -22.85
CA THR A 71 12.41 9.87 -22.76
C THR A 71 12.09 9.44 -21.32
N SER A 72 12.71 10.06 -20.31
CA SER A 72 12.43 9.75 -18.91
C SER A 72 11.08 10.26 -18.42
N ALA A 73 10.65 11.46 -18.86
CA ALA A 73 9.38 12.03 -18.40
C ALA A 73 8.17 11.25 -18.94
N GLU A 74 8.21 10.84 -20.21
CA GLU A 74 7.14 10.04 -20.81
C GLU A 74 7.10 8.62 -20.23
N ALA A 75 8.26 7.99 -20.01
CA ALA A 75 8.33 6.68 -19.36
C ALA A 75 7.72 6.70 -17.95
N VAL A 76 7.98 7.74 -17.16
CA VAL A 76 7.38 7.91 -15.82
C VAL A 76 5.86 8.07 -15.90
N ARG A 77 5.35 8.83 -16.88
CA ARG A 77 3.89 8.98 -17.09
C ARG A 77 3.23 7.66 -17.41
N ILE A 78 3.80 6.88 -18.33
CA ILE A 78 3.27 5.56 -18.70
C ILE A 78 3.29 4.63 -17.48
N ALA A 79 4.40 4.54 -16.76
CA ALA A 79 4.50 3.71 -15.56
C ALA A 79 3.49 4.13 -14.47
N SER A 80 3.26 5.43 -14.31
CA SER A 80 2.26 5.94 -13.36
C SER A 80 0.82 5.59 -13.78
N ALA A 81 0.53 5.64 -15.09
CA ALA A 81 -0.77 5.27 -15.64
C ALA A 81 -1.03 3.77 -15.48
N ASP A 82 -0.03 2.94 -15.76
CA ASP A 82 -0.10 1.48 -15.59
C ASP A 82 -0.33 1.10 -14.12
N LEU A 83 0.35 1.76 -13.19
CA LEU A 83 0.16 1.55 -11.75
C LEU A 83 -1.26 1.96 -11.32
N ALA A 84 -1.75 3.10 -11.81
CA ALA A 84 -3.10 3.57 -11.53
C ALA A 84 -4.15 2.58 -12.05
N GLN A 85 -3.97 2.05 -13.26
CA GLN A 85 -4.86 1.04 -13.84
C GLN A 85 -4.84 -0.26 -13.02
N ALA A 86 -3.66 -0.72 -12.60
CA ALA A 86 -3.54 -1.89 -11.75
C ALA A 86 -4.26 -1.72 -10.40
N ASN A 87 -4.16 -0.54 -9.79
CA ASN A 87 -4.86 -0.23 -8.54
C ASN A 87 -6.38 -0.10 -8.75
N GLN A 88 -6.84 0.36 -9.92
CA GLN A 88 -8.26 0.36 -10.27
C GLN A 88 -8.85 -1.05 -10.41
N ALA A 89 -8.07 -2.02 -10.89
CA ALA A 89 -8.52 -3.41 -10.98
C ALA A 89 -8.87 -3.99 -9.59
N LEU A 90 -8.13 -3.62 -8.55
CA LEU A 90 -8.45 -3.96 -7.15
C LEU A 90 -9.68 -3.23 -6.62
N ALA A 91 -9.94 -2.00 -7.07
CA ALA A 91 -11.12 -1.27 -6.63
C ALA A 91 -12.42 -1.91 -7.14
N GLN A 92 -12.38 -2.62 -8.28
CA GLN A 92 -13.54 -3.32 -8.85
C GLN A 92 -13.88 -4.61 -8.09
N ASP A 93 -12.86 -5.36 -7.67
CA ASP A 93 -13.02 -6.53 -6.81
C ASP A 93 -12.04 -6.41 -5.63
N PRO A 94 -12.45 -5.76 -4.53
CA PRO A 94 -11.56 -5.49 -3.41
C PRO A 94 -11.17 -6.76 -2.65
N VAL A 95 -11.95 -7.83 -2.75
CA VAL A 95 -11.74 -9.07 -1.97
C VAL A 95 -11.20 -10.17 -2.88
N LEU A 96 -10.00 -9.96 -3.40
CA LEU A 96 -9.34 -10.96 -4.25
C LEU A 96 -8.86 -12.15 -3.41
N LYS A 97 -9.19 -13.35 -3.87
CA LYS A 97 -8.72 -14.58 -3.23
C LYS A 97 -7.24 -14.86 -3.54
N PRO A 98 -6.56 -15.61 -2.68
CA PRO A 98 -5.25 -16.15 -3.00
C PRO A 98 -5.22 -16.99 -4.26
N ILE A 99 -4.20 -16.77 -5.09
CA ILE A 99 -3.93 -17.64 -6.23
C ILE A 99 -3.39 -18.95 -5.68
N THR A 100 -4.02 -20.05 -6.09
CA THR A 100 -3.59 -21.41 -5.76
C THR A 100 -2.94 -22.02 -7.00
N GLY A 101 -1.74 -22.57 -6.85
CA GLY A 101 -0.96 -23.10 -7.97
C GLY A 101 -0.07 -22.05 -8.66
N PRO A 102 0.64 -22.45 -9.73
CA PRO A 102 1.66 -21.62 -10.35
C PRO A 102 1.07 -20.41 -11.07
N VAL A 103 1.58 -19.22 -10.77
CA VAL A 103 1.29 -18.01 -11.55
C VAL A 103 2.13 -18.02 -12.84
N THR A 104 1.47 -18.07 -13.99
CA THR A 104 2.10 -18.03 -15.31
C THR A 104 1.88 -16.71 -16.04
N GLU A 105 0.84 -15.97 -15.66
CA GLU A 105 0.43 -14.71 -16.29
C GLU A 105 0.33 -13.59 -15.26
N ARG A 106 0.53 -12.34 -15.73
CA ARG A 106 0.43 -11.15 -14.89
C ARG A 106 -1.03 -10.93 -14.47
N PRO A 107 -1.35 -10.93 -13.16
CA PRO A 107 -2.69 -10.57 -12.71
C PRO A 107 -3.02 -9.09 -13.01
N PRO A 108 -4.29 -8.74 -13.24
CA PRO A 108 -4.69 -7.40 -13.65
C PRO A 108 -4.38 -6.31 -12.60
N TYR A 109 -4.26 -6.69 -11.33
CA TYR A 109 -3.91 -5.80 -10.21
C TYR A 109 -2.39 -5.57 -10.02
N VAL A 110 -1.58 -6.17 -10.89
CA VAL A 110 -0.12 -6.05 -10.90
C VAL A 110 0.27 -5.26 -12.14
N SER A 111 0.92 -4.10 -11.99
CA SER A 111 1.43 -3.31 -13.11
C SER A 111 2.55 -4.05 -13.87
N PRO A 112 2.86 -3.69 -15.14
CA PRO A 112 3.94 -4.32 -15.89
C PRO A 112 5.29 -4.22 -15.18
N MET A 113 5.59 -3.06 -14.60
CA MET A 113 6.82 -2.83 -13.83
C MET A 113 6.89 -3.72 -12.57
N GLU A 114 5.82 -3.78 -11.78
CA GLU A 114 5.76 -4.69 -10.61
C GLU A 114 5.93 -6.15 -11.06
N TRP A 115 5.31 -6.54 -12.16
CA TRP A 115 5.40 -7.90 -12.69
C TRP A 115 6.82 -8.29 -13.07
N ASP A 116 7.54 -7.41 -13.76
CA ASP A 116 8.93 -7.65 -14.13
C ASP A 116 9.84 -7.71 -12.90
N MET A 117 9.61 -6.87 -11.90
CA MET A 117 10.32 -6.92 -10.62
C MET A 117 10.07 -8.24 -9.89
N LEU A 118 8.81 -8.69 -9.77
CA LEU A 118 8.46 -9.95 -9.09
C LEU A 118 9.11 -11.16 -9.78
N LYS A 119 9.08 -11.21 -11.11
CA LYS A 119 9.77 -12.26 -11.88
C LYS A 119 11.28 -12.22 -11.67
N GLY A 120 11.88 -11.02 -11.62
CA GLY A 120 13.31 -10.83 -11.39
C GLY A 120 13.76 -11.24 -9.99
N VAL A 121 12.93 -11.06 -8.97
CA VAL A 121 13.20 -11.57 -7.62
C VAL A 121 13.01 -13.09 -7.58
N ALA A 122 11.91 -13.59 -8.13
CA ALA A 122 11.60 -15.02 -8.11
C ALA A 122 12.66 -15.88 -8.82
N SER A 123 13.25 -15.39 -9.91
CA SER A 123 14.28 -16.11 -10.67
C SER A 123 15.57 -16.37 -9.89
N GLN A 124 15.80 -15.64 -8.80
CA GLN A 124 16.98 -15.80 -7.94
C GLN A 124 16.82 -16.94 -6.91
N HIS A 125 15.61 -17.48 -6.76
CA HIS A 125 15.32 -18.58 -5.84
C HIS A 125 15.51 -19.95 -6.49
N ALA A 126 15.81 -20.95 -5.68
CA ALA A 126 15.93 -22.35 -6.12
C ALA A 126 14.63 -22.91 -6.73
N THR A 127 13.47 -22.33 -6.38
CA THR A 127 12.15 -22.71 -6.89
C THR A 127 11.39 -21.49 -7.44
N PRO A 128 11.71 -21.01 -8.66
CA PRO A 128 11.19 -19.74 -9.17
C PRO A 128 9.67 -19.66 -9.32
N GLY A 129 9.01 -20.72 -9.80
CA GLY A 129 7.56 -20.72 -10.01
C GLY A 129 6.76 -20.59 -8.70
N PRO A 130 7.03 -21.46 -7.69
CA PRO A 130 6.46 -21.32 -6.36
C PRO A 130 6.77 -19.96 -5.72
N GLU A 131 7.99 -19.45 -5.90
CA GLU A 131 8.39 -18.15 -5.36
C GLU A 131 7.62 -17.00 -6.00
N LEU A 132 7.46 -16.99 -7.33
CA LEU A 132 6.65 -15.99 -8.03
C LEU A 132 5.20 -15.99 -7.51
N THR A 133 4.65 -17.18 -7.30
CA THR A 133 3.30 -17.33 -6.74
C THR A 133 3.21 -16.73 -5.33
N ARG A 134 4.20 -17.01 -4.49
CA ARG A 134 4.31 -16.46 -3.12
C ARG A 134 4.37 -14.93 -3.15
N LEU A 135 5.23 -14.36 -3.99
CA LEU A 135 5.42 -12.92 -4.13
C LEU A 135 4.17 -12.21 -4.67
N VAL A 136 3.50 -12.78 -5.68
CA VAL A 136 2.24 -12.25 -6.21
C VAL A 136 1.13 -12.26 -5.15
N ASN A 137 1.05 -13.33 -4.36
CA ASN A 137 0.12 -13.43 -3.25
C ASN A 137 0.45 -12.44 -2.12
N SER A 138 1.73 -12.16 -1.89
CA SER A 138 2.19 -11.13 -0.95
C SER A 138 1.80 -9.72 -1.40
N LEU A 139 2.04 -9.41 -2.68
CA LEU A 139 1.61 -8.13 -3.27
C LEU A 139 0.08 -7.95 -3.19
N ARG A 140 -0.69 -8.99 -3.51
CA ARG A 140 -2.16 -8.97 -3.39
C ARG A 140 -2.60 -8.61 -1.96
N PHE A 141 -2.01 -9.28 -0.96
CA PHE A 141 -2.32 -9.01 0.45
C PHE A 141 -2.01 -7.55 0.81
N ASN A 142 -0.83 -7.05 0.45
CA ASN A 142 -0.42 -5.67 0.77
C ASN A 142 -1.37 -4.64 0.16
N LYS A 143 -1.73 -4.80 -1.12
CA LYS A 143 -2.65 -3.87 -1.78
C LYS A 143 -4.06 -3.91 -1.19
N GLN A 144 -4.56 -5.09 -0.80
CA GLN A 144 -5.85 -5.19 -0.10
C GLN A 144 -5.79 -4.56 1.29
N PHE A 145 -4.66 -4.72 1.99
CA PHE A 145 -4.45 -4.12 3.31
C PHE A 145 -4.43 -2.59 3.22
N GLU A 146 -3.67 -2.03 2.28
CA GLU A 146 -3.66 -0.59 1.97
C GLU A 146 -5.05 -0.07 1.61
N THR A 147 -5.79 -0.82 0.78
CA THR A 147 -7.18 -0.47 0.42
C THR A 147 -8.06 -0.44 1.66
N TRP A 148 -7.96 -1.45 2.53
CA TRP A 148 -8.71 -1.50 3.78
C TRP A 148 -8.35 -0.33 4.70
N GLU A 149 -7.09 0.05 4.83
CA GLU A 149 -6.69 1.19 5.65
C GLU A 149 -7.19 2.53 5.09
N ALA A 150 -7.13 2.69 3.77
CA ALA A 150 -7.54 3.92 3.09
C ALA A 150 -9.06 4.17 3.13
N LEU A 151 -9.88 3.13 3.33
CA LEU A 151 -11.34 3.29 3.38
C LEU A 151 -11.78 4.16 4.57
N PRO A 152 -12.52 5.25 4.36
CA PRO A 152 -13.06 6.05 5.46
C PRO A 152 -13.95 5.21 6.39
N ARG A 153 -13.84 5.42 7.71
CA ARG A 153 -14.67 4.77 8.73
C ARG A 153 -16.05 5.44 8.80
N THR A 154 -16.88 5.15 7.81
CA THR A 154 -18.27 5.63 7.71
C THR A 154 -19.22 4.45 7.56
N ASP A 155 -20.50 4.65 7.89
CA ASP A 155 -21.51 3.59 7.75
C ASP A 155 -21.60 3.06 6.30
N ALA A 156 -21.42 3.95 5.31
CA ALA A 156 -21.43 3.59 3.89
C ALA A 156 -20.32 2.59 3.50
N ASN A 157 -19.16 2.66 4.17
CA ASN A 157 -18.01 1.79 3.88
C ASN A 157 -17.88 0.62 4.85
N SER A 158 -18.73 0.56 5.89
CA SER A 158 -18.63 -0.44 6.98
C SER A 158 -18.63 -1.88 6.44
N ALA A 159 -19.55 -2.20 5.53
CA ALA A 159 -19.64 -3.52 4.92
C ALA A 159 -18.38 -3.88 4.12
N GLN A 160 -17.84 -2.94 3.35
CA GLN A 160 -16.62 -3.15 2.56
C GLN A 160 -15.39 -3.31 3.46
N ARG A 161 -15.25 -2.47 4.48
CA ARG A 161 -14.17 -2.60 5.48
C ARG A 161 -14.24 -3.95 6.18
N GLN A 162 -15.44 -4.39 6.60
CA GLN A 162 -15.61 -5.68 7.24
C GLN A 162 -15.26 -6.84 6.31
N ALA A 163 -15.66 -6.79 5.04
CA ALA A 163 -15.35 -7.83 4.05
C ALA A 163 -13.84 -7.97 3.81
N LEU A 164 -13.15 -6.85 3.59
CA LEU A 164 -11.69 -6.81 3.48
C LEU A 164 -11.01 -7.30 4.76
N ALA A 165 -11.49 -6.85 5.93
CA ALA A 165 -10.90 -7.24 7.20
C ALA A 165 -10.94 -8.76 7.42
N LYS A 166 -12.07 -9.40 7.07
CA LYS A 166 -12.23 -10.86 7.14
C LYS A 166 -11.26 -11.58 6.20
N ALA A 167 -11.11 -11.10 4.97
CA ALA A 167 -10.20 -11.70 3.99
C ALA A 167 -8.73 -11.57 4.41
N LEU A 168 -8.32 -10.38 4.85
CA LEU A 168 -6.97 -10.11 5.35
C LEU A 168 -6.66 -10.96 6.60
N MET A 169 -7.61 -11.07 7.54
CA MET A 169 -7.45 -11.91 8.72
C MET A 169 -7.27 -13.39 8.36
N ALA A 170 -7.98 -13.89 7.34
CA ALA A 170 -7.84 -15.25 6.87
C ALA A 170 -6.43 -15.53 6.30
N ASP A 171 -5.80 -14.53 5.68
CA ASP A 171 -4.50 -14.63 5.00
C ASP A 171 -3.28 -14.50 5.93
N LEU A 172 -3.43 -13.89 7.12
CA LEU A 172 -2.33 -13.64 8.07
C LEU A 172 -1.46 -14.88 8.37
N PRO A 173 -2.01 -16.09 8.62
CA PRO A 173 -1.18 -17.27 8.87
C PRO A 173 -0.26 -17.63 7.71
N GLU A 174 -0.73 -17.47 6.47
CA GLU A 174 0.08 -17.75 5.29
C GLU A 174 1.20 -16.71 5.12
N ARG A 175 0.98 -15.46 5.56
CA ARG A 175 2.05 -14.45 5.59
C ARG A 175 3.14 -14.83 6.60
N LEU A 176 2.76 -15.36 7.76
CA LEU A 176 3.69 -15.86 8.76
C LEU A 176 4.45 -17.11 8.30
N ARG A 177 3.75 -18.09 7.71
CA ARG A 177 4.36 -19.33 7.19
C ARG A 177 5.43 -19.04 6.13
N HIS A 178 5.17 -18.07 5.27
CA HIS A 178 6.10 -17.63 4.23
C HIS A 178 7.12 -16.59 4.70
N GLN A 179 7.11 -16.21 5.98
CA GLN A 179 7.97 -15.18 6.55
C GLN A 179 7.86 -13.81 5.85
N ASP A 180 6.72 -13.55 5.20
CA ASP A 180 6.35 -12.25 4.62
C ASP A 180 5.97 -11.22 5.68
N MET A 181 5.68 -11.68 6.90
CA MET A 181 5.28 -10.86 8.03
C MET A 181 5.80 -11.47 9.33
N GLY A 182 6.23 -10.63 10.28
CA GLY A 182 6.61 -11.06 11.63
C GLY A 182 5.40 -11.30 12.53
N ILE A 183 5.55 -12.13 13.57
CA ILE A 183 4.45 -12.46 14.51
C ILE A 183 3.89 -11.23 15.23
N GLN A 184 4.76 -10.29 15.62
CA GLN A 184 4.32 -9.06 16.29
C GLN A 184 3.47 -8.19 15.37
N ASP A 185 3.83 -8.10 14.09
CA ASP A 185 3.08 -7.30 13.11
C ASP A 185 1.77 -7.98 12.74
N ALA A 186 1.76 -9.31 12.62
CA ALA A 186 0.54 -10.08 12.41
C ALA A 186 -0.45 -9.91 13.58
N GLN A 187 0.04 -9.87 14.83
CA GLN A 187 -0.81 -9.62 15.99
C GLN A 187 -1.39 -8.20 16.01
N LYS A 188 -0.61 -7.19 15.63
CA LYS A 188 -1.10 -5.80 15.48
C LYS A 188 -2.15 -5.70 14.39
N ALA A 189 -1.88 -6.29 13.22
CA ALA A 189 -2.81 -6.33 12.10
C ALA A 189 -4.11 -7.03 12.51
N MET A 190 -4.03 -8.22 13.13
CA MET A 190 -5.18 -8.95 13.66
C MET A 190 -6.05 -8.09 14.59
N ALA A 191 -5.43 -7.41 15.56
CA ALA A 191 -6.16 -6.56 16.50
C ALA A 191 -6.88 -5.40 15.80
N ALA A 192 -6.24 -4.79 14.79
CA ALA A 192 -6.83 -3.70 14.01
C ALA A 192 -7.99 -4.18 13.12
N LEU A 193 -7.83 -5.33 12.45
CA LEU A 193 -8.87 -5.94 11.60
C LEU A 193 -10.09 -6.36 12.43
N LEU A 194 -9.87 -6.92 13.62
CA LEU A 194 -10.95 -7.36 14.53
C LEU A 194 -11.86 -6.22 14.97
N ALA A 195 -11.38 -4.97 14.99
CA ALA A 195 -12.21 -3.80 15.30
C ALA A 195 -13.33 -3.57 14.26
N ASP A 196 -13.09 -3.92 12.99
CA ASP A 196 -14.09 -3.85 11.91
C ASP A 196 -14.90 -5.15 11.78
N ILE A 197 -14.37 -6.28 12.28
CA ILE A 197 -15.02 -7.61 12.17
C ILE A 197 -16.10 -7.80 13.25
N GLU A 198 -15.78 -7.49 14.50
CA GLU A 198 -16.62 -7.78 15.66
C GLU A 198 -16.83 -6.51 16.51
N PRO A 199 -18.02 -5.89 16.49
CA PRO A 199 -18.29 -4.68 17.27
C PRO A 199 -18.36 -4.97 18.78
N ASP A 200 -18.77 -6.16 19.21
CA ASP A 200 -18.87 -6.51 20.63
C ASP A 200 -17.49 -6.76 21.25
N GLU A 201 -17.14 -6.02 22.30
CA GLU A 201 -15.79 -6.08 22.89
C GLU A 201 -15.49 -7.45 23.52
N ALA A 202 -16.47 -8.07 24.18
CA ALA A 202 -16.27 -9.35 24.85
C ALA A 202 -16.02 -10.47 23.83
N ARG A 203 -16.81 -10.51 22.75
CA ARG A 203 -16.60 -11.43 21.62
C ARG A 203 -15.29 -11.15 20.90
N ARG A 204 -14.95 -9.87 20.68
CA ARG A 204 -13.68 -9.48 20.04
C ARG A 204 -12.47 -10.01 20.82
N LYS A 205 -12.49 -9.90 22.15
CA LYS A 205 -11.42 -10.45 23.02
C LYS A 205 -11.31 -11.97 22.91
N ALA A 206 -12.44 -12.68 22.89
CA ALA A 206 -12.45 -14.13 22.70
C ALA A 206 -11.84 -14.52 21.34
N LEU A 207 -12.28 -13.88 20.26
CA LEU A 207 -11.75 -14.09 18.92
C LEU A 207 -10.26 -13.76 18.82
N ALA A 208 -9.80 -12.66 19.43
CA ALA A 208 -8.40 -12.27 19.41
C ALA A 208 -7.49 -13.32 20.07
N ARG A 209 -7.95 -13.96 21.15
CA ARG A 209 -7.20 -15.04 21.81
C ARG A 209 -7.11 -16.26 20.89
N ASP A 210 -8.24 -16.70 20.35
CA ASP A 210 -8.31 -17.92 19.55
C ASP A 210 -7.51 -17.75 18.24
N GLU A 211 -7.63 -16.59 17.60
CA GLU A 211 -6.85 -16.23 16.41
C GLU A 211 -5.37 -16.03 16.73
N GLY A 212 -5.02 -15.45 17.88
CA GLY A 212 -3.64 -15.34 18.34
C GLY A 212 -2.95 -16.70 18.48
N LEU A 213 -3.65 -17.72 18.96
CA LEU A 213 -3.15 -19.09 19.00
C LEU A 213 -2.96 -19.67 17.58
N ARG A 214 -3.88 -19.38 16.65
CA ARG A 214 -3.76 -19.79 15.24
C ARG A 214 -2.53 -19.18 14.57
N LEU A 215 -2.26 -17.88 14.82
CA LEU A 215 -1.07 -17.20 14.30
C LEU A 215 0.22 -17.79 14.88
N LEU A 216 0.28 -18.08 16.19
CA LEU A 216 1.44 -18.71 16.81
C LEU A 216 1.73 -20.09 16.22
N ALA A 217 0.70 -20.88 15.92
CA ALA A 217 0.85 -22.18 15.27
C ALA A 217 1.36 -22.09 13.82
N ALA A 218 1.20 -20.93 13.17
CA ALA A 218 1.64 -20.68 11.80
C ALA A 218 3.11 -20.25 11.68
N VAL A 219 3.74 -19.86 12.79
CA VAL A 219 5.16 -19.47 12.80
C VAL A 219 6.02 -20.69 12.44
N PRO A 220 6.92 -20.59 11.43
CA PRO A 220 7.84 -21.67 11.10
C PRO A 220 8.68 -22.06 12.32
N ARG A 221 8.63 -23.33 12.71
CA ARG A 221 9.51 -23.87 13.75
C ARG A 221 10.86 -24.16 13.12
N ASN A 222 11.83 -23.29 13.33
CA ASN A 222 13.23 -23.59 13.02
C ASN A 222 13.67 -24.69 13.99
N VAL A 223 13.60 -25.96 13.56
CA VAL A 223 14.25 -27.05 14.29
C VAL A 223 15.74 -26.90 13.99
N THR A 224 16.45 -26.17 14.84
CA THR A 224 17.89 -26.36 14.99
C THR A 224 18.07 -27.79 15.53
N ALA A 225 18.30 -28.74 14.62
CA ALA A 225 18.79 -30.04 14.99
C ALA A 225 20.23 -29.86 15.55
N PRO A 226 20.55 -30.44 16.72
CA PRO A 226 21.92 -30.48 17.23
C PRO A 226 22.83 -31.38 16.37
#